data_AF-A0A6N7C549-F1
#
_entry.id   AF-A0A6N7C549-F1
#
_cell.length_a   1.000
_cell.length_b   1.000
_cell.length_c   1.000
_cell.angle_alpha   90.00
_cell.angle_beta   90.00
_cell.angle_gamma   90.00
#
_symmetry.space_group_name_H-M   'P 1'
#
loop_
_entity.id
_entity.type
_entity.pdbx_description
1 polymer ?
#
loop_
_entity_poly.entity_id
_entity_poly.type
_entity_poly.pdbx_seq_one_letter_code
_entity_poly.pdbx_strand_id
1 'polypeptide(L)'
;MTIYQSTEEIYEVLVPFYEHLTTDPAVGPKFVKANTSFRIRHHDPAAVFLLDATQDPAVLRFGAEAETQEPEVELSMSGDDGHKFWLGKLNLPVALARKKIKVDGGVTKLLGLVPALQPAYAQYRAHLESLGRPVDA
;
A
#
# COMPACT_ATOMS: atom_id res chain seq x y z
N MET A 1 -5.79 15.62 10.79
CA MET A 1 -5.90 16.36 9.52
C MET A 1 -5.98 15.30 8.45
N THR A 2 -6.98 15.34 7.58
CA THR A 2 -7.12 14.36 6.49
C THR A 2 -6.01 14.60 5.47
N ILE A 3 -5.28 13.56 5.11
CA ILE A 3 -4.16 13.63 4.15
C ILE A 3 -4.68 13.75 2.71
N TYR A 4 -5.77 13.04 2.43
CA TYR A 4 -6.39 13.00 1.10
C TYR A 4 -7.84 13.51 1.18
N GLN A 5 -8.21 14.40 0.27
CA GLN A 5 -9.53 15.00 0.17
C GLN A 5 -10.44 14.28 -0.83
N SER A 6 -9.87 13.56 -1.80
CA SER A 6 -10.63 12.80 -2.79
C SER A 6 -9.96 11.49 -3.21
N THR A 7 -10.74 10.63 -3.86
CA THR A 7 -10.27 9.38 -4.45
C THR A 7 -9.20 9.62 -5.50
N GLU A 8 -9.38 10.65 -6.33
CA GLU A 8 -8.42 11.06 -7.36
C GLU A 8 -7.09 11.43 -6.74
N GLU A 9 -7.11 12.17 -5.61
CA GLU A 9 -5.89 12.55 -4.90
C GLU A 9 -5.14 11.33 -4.34
N ILE A 10 -5.85 10.31 -3.85
CA ILE A 10 -5.22 9.04 -3.45
C ILE A 10 -4.51 8.41 -4.65
N TYR A 11 -5.17 8.34 -5.81
CA TYR A 11 -4.58 7.71 -6.99
C TYR A 11 -3.40 8.51 -7.54
N GLU A 12 -3.49 9.85 -7.62
CA GLU A 12 -2.40 10.73 -8.04
C GLU A 12 -1.13 10.54 -7.21
N VAL A 13 -1.28 10.29 -5.91
CA VAL A 13 -0.14 10.11 -5.00
C VAL A 13 0.35 8.66 -4.98
N LEU A 14 -0.55 7.69 -4.84
CA LEU A 14 -0.17 6.29 -4.58
C LEU A 14 0.07 5.48 -5.84
N VAL A 15 -0.58 5.76 -6.98
CA VAL A 15 -0.35 4.99 -8.22
C VAL A 15 1.11 5.10 -8.68
N PRO A 16 1.69 6.31 -8.88
CA PRO A 16 3.08 6.42 -9.33
C PRO A 16 4.07 5.81 -8.33
N PHE A 17 3.76 5.92 -7.03
CA PHE A 17 4.57 5.31 -5.99
C PHE A 17 4.51 3.78 -6.04
N TYR A 18 3.33 3.18 -6.18
CA TYR A 18 3.21 1.72 -6.28
C TYR A 18 3.84 1.17 -7.55
N GLU A 19 3.69 1.84 -8.69
CA GLU A 19 4.38 1.48 -9.95
C GLU A 19 5.90 1.54 -9.79
N HIS A 20 6.42 2.54 -9.08
CA HIS A 20 7.84 2.60 -8.75
C HIS A 20 8.27 1.40 -7.90
N LEU A 21 7.49 1.01 -6.88
CA LEU A 21 7.82 -0.11 -6.02
C LEU A 21 7.83 -1.47 -6.73
N THR A 22 7.00 -1.66 -7.77
CA THR A 22 6.96 -2.94 -8.50
C THR A 22 8.23 -3.16 -9.34
N THR A 23 8.92 -2.09 -9.72
CA THR A 23 10.11 -2.10 -10.56
C THR A 23 11.40 -1.74 -9.80
N ASP A 24 11.30 -1.31 -8.55
CA ASP A 24 12.45 -0.97 -7.71
C ASP A 24 13.33 -2.21 -7.46
N PRO A 25 14.66 -2.12 -7.65
CA PRO A 25 15.57 -3.26 -7.55
C PRO A 25 15.70 -3.82 -6.12
N ALA A 26 15.36 -3.06 -5.09
CA ALA A 26 15.46 -3.47 -3.69
C ALA A 26 14.11 -3.96 -3.11
N VAL A 27 12.98 -3.48 -3.64
CA VAL A 27 11.63 -3.75 -3.16
C VAL A 27 10.86 -4.70 -4.08
N GLY A 28 10.90 -4.50 -5.40
CA GLY A 28 10.20 -5.33 -6.39
C GLY A 28 10.45 -6.83 -6.21
N PRO A 29 11.71 -7.30 -6.14
CA PRO A 29 12.02 -8.72 -5.92
C PRO A 29 11.45 -9.30 -4.61
N LYS A 30 11.21 -8.46 -3.59
CA LYS A 30 10.63 -8.90 -2.31
C LYS A 30 9.13 -9.15 -2.43
N PHE A 31 8.43 -8.34 -3.23
CA PHE A 31 7.03 -8.60 -3.56
C PHE A 31 6.91 -9.92 -4.34
N VAL A 32 7.69 -10.09 -5.41
CA VAL A 32 7.69 -11.32 -6.22
C VAL A 32 8.02 -12.55 -5.36
N LYS A 33 9.03 -12.46 -4.48
CA LYS A 33 9.39 -13.54 -3.56
C LYS A 33 8.28 -13.89 -2.56
N ALA A 34 7.47 -12.91 -2.16
CA ALA A 34 6.32 -13.16 -1.29
C ALA A 34 5.22 -13.99 -1.97
N ASN A 35 5.20 -13.99 -3.32
CA ASN A 35 4.32 -14.79 -4.17
C ASN A 35 2.86 -14.77 -3.65
N THR A 36 2.29 -13.57 -3.66
CA THR A 36 0.96 -13.29 -3.10
C THR A 36 0.37 -12.07 -3.79
N SER A 37 -0.94 -11.94 -3.76
CA SER A 37 -1.66 -10.76 -4.23
C SER A 37 -2.24 -9.97 -3.05
N PHE A 38 -2.18 -8.64 -3.13
CA PHE A 38 -2.68 -7.72 -2.12
C PHE A 38 -3.76 -6.83 -2.70
N ARG A 39 -4.96 -6.84 -2.13
CA ARG A 39 -5.94 -5.77 -2.34
C ARG A 39 -5.88 -4.79 -1.19
N ILE A 40 -5.86 -3.50 -1.49
CA ILE A 40 -5.96 -2.44 -0.50
C ILE A 40 -7.21 -1.62 -0.79
N ARG A 41 -8.18 -1.62 0.12
CA ARG A 41 -9.36 -0.76 0.11
C ARG A 41 -9.18 0.38 1.09
N HIS A 42 -9.19 1.59 0.56
CA HIS A 42 -9.37 2.80 1.33
C HIS A 42 -10.86 3.14 1.44
N HIS A 43 -11.32 3.63 2.59
CA HIS A 43 -12.71 4.06 2.80
C HIS A 43 -12.89 5.57 3.02
N ASP A 44 -11.83 6.30 3.38
CA ASP A 44 -11.87 7.75 3.62
C ASP A 44 -10.64 8.43 2.99
N PRO A 45 -10.74 8.96 1.75
CA PRO A 45 -11.77 8.68 0.73
C PRO A 45 -11.68 7.27 0.14
N ALA A 46 -12.72 6.85 -0.60
CA ALA A 46 -12.83 5.49 -1.13
C ALA A 46 -11.89 5.25 -2.32
N ALA A 47 -10.96 4.31 -2.22
CA ALA A 47 -10.07 3.93 -3.31
C ALA A 47 -9.73 2.44 -3.21
N VAL A 48 -9.43 1.78 -4.33
CA VAL A 48 -9.07 0.37 -4.33
C VAL A 48 -7.87 0.12 -5.24
N PHE A 49 -6.94 -0.68 -4.73
CA PHE A 49 -5.74 -1.12 -5.41
C PHE A 49 -5.63 -2.64 -5.34
N LEU A 50 -5.06 -3.25 -6.37
CA LEU A 50 -4.66 -4.64 -6.39
C LEU A 50 -3.22 -4.71 -6.88
N LEU A 51 -2.32 -5.21 -6.05
CA LEU A 51 -0.95 -5.53 -6.41
C LEU A 51 -0.81 -7.05 -6.49
N ASP A 52 -0.65 -7.57 -7.70
CA ASP A 52 -0.42 -8.98 -7.96
C ASP A 52 1.07 -9.27 -8.07
N ALA A 53 1.66 -9.76 -6.97
CA ALA A 53 3.06 -10.14 -6.91
C ALA A 53 3.28 -11.65 -7.11
N THR A 54 2.31 -12.36 -7.69
CA THR A 54 2.53 -13.70 -8.24
C THR A 54 3.19 -13.65 -9.63
N GLN A 55 3.30 -12.44 -10.18
CA GLN A 55 3.91 -12.12 -11.47
C GLN A 55 5.23 -11.34 -11.25
N ASP A 56 6.13 -11.38 -12.24
CA ASP A 56 7.40 -10.66 -12.24
C ASP A 56 7.58 -9.83 -13.53
N PRO A 57 7.58 -8.49 -13.47
CA PRO A 57 7.38 -7.66 -12.27
C PRO A 57 5.93 -7.76 -11.76
N ALA A 58 5.71 -7.35 -10.51
CA ALA A 58 4.38 -7.31 -9.91
C ALA A 58 3.44 -6.39 -10.71
N VAL A 59 2.19 -6.80 -10.89
CA VAL A 59 1.20 -6.06 -11.69
C VAL A 59 0.30 -5.24 -10.76
N LEU A 60 0.28 -3.92 -10.97
CA LEU A 60 -0.62 -3.01 -10.26
C LEU A 60 -1.91 -2.80 -11.07
N ARG A 61 -3.06 -2.85 -10.39
CA ARG A 61 -4.37 -2.41 -10.89
C ARG A 61 -5.02 -1.52 -9.84
N PHE A 62 -5.90 -0.62 -10.26
CA PHE A 62 -6.63 0.28 -9.35
C PHE A 62 -8.04 0.57 -9.87
N GLY A 63 -8.92 1.11 -9.02
CA GLY A 63 -10.32 1.34 -9.37
C GLY A 63 -11.06 0.06 -9.74
N ALA A 64 -11.94 0.13 -10.74
CA ALA A 64 -12.75 -1.02 -11.16
C ALA A 64 -11.92 -2.24 -11.57
N GLU A 65 -10.71 -2.05 -12.12
CA GLU A 65 -9.84 -3.16 -12.52
C GLU A 65 -9.30 -3.94 -11.32
N ALA A 66 -9.11 -3.30 -10.16
CA ALA A 66 -8.66 -3.98 -8.95
C ALA A 66 -9.71 -4.93 -8.34
N GLU A 67 -10.96 -4.85 -8.78
CA GLU A 67 -12.06 -5.72 -8.37
C GLU A 67 -12.13 -7.02 -9.18
N THR A 68 -11.44 -7.07 -10.32
CA THR A 68 -11.62 -8.15 -11.32
C THR A 68 -10.98 -9.49 -10.92
N GLN A 69 -10.11 -9.51 -9.93
CA GLN A 69 -9.36 -10.69 -9.50
C GLN A 69 -9.44 -10.86 -7.98
N GLU A 70 -9.59 -12.09 -7.49
CA GLU A 70 -9.60 -12.36 -6.04
C GLU A 70 -8.18 -12.28 -5.45
N PRO A 71 -7.96 -11.47 -4.38
CA PRO A 71 -6.68 -11.36 -3.72
C PRO A 71 -6.49 -12.47 -2.69
N GLU A 72 -5.24 -12.84 -2.43
CA GLU A 72 -4.92 -13.72 -1.29
C GLU A 72 -4.97 -12.96 0.05
N VAL A 73 -4.60 -11.68 0.01
CA VAL A 73 -4.62 -10.78 1.17
C VAL A 73 -5.40 -9.53 0.82
N GLU A 74 -6.45 -9.24 1.58
CA GLU A 74 -7.21 -8.00 1.46
C GLU A 74 -7.05 -7.14 2.72
N LEU A 75 -6.65 -5.90 2.53
CA LEU A 75 -6.52 -4.89 3.58
C LEU A 75 -7.61 -3.83 3.40
N SER A 76 -8.25 -3.43 4.50
CA SER A 76 -9.14 -2.26 4.54
C SER A 76 -8.67 -1.28 5.59
N MET A 77 -8.49 0.00 5.20
CA MET A 77 -7.97 1.06 6.06
C MET A 77 -8.39 2.45 5.56
N SER A 78 -8.17 3.52 6.33
CA SER A 78 -8.37 4.89 5.82
C SER A 78 -7.24 5.29 4.85
N GLY A 79 -7.42 6.35 4.05
CA GLY A 79 -6.31 6.92 3.27
C GLY A 79 -5.15 7.35 4.18
N ASP A 80 -5.49 7.98 5.31
CA ASP A 80 -4.53 8.44 6.32
C ASP A 80 -3.73 7.30 6.97
N ASP A 81 -4.36 6.15 7.26
CA ASP A 81 -3.63 5.00 7.81
C ASP A 81 -2.71 4.36 6.76
N GLY A 82 -3.11 4.37 5.48
CA GLY A 82 -2.25 3.99 4.36
C GLY A 82 -1.04 4.91 4.21
N HIS A 83 -1.24 6.22 4.33
CA HIS A 83 -0.15 7.20 4.35
C HIS A 83 0.83 6.93 5.51
N LYS A 84 0.31 6.71 6.73
CA LYS A 84 1.13 6.37 7.90
C LYS A 84 1.88 5.05 7.75
N PHE A 85 1.28 4.07 7.07
CA PHE A 85 1.94 2.81 6.75
C PHE A 85 3.22 3.05 5.94
N TRP A 86 3.12 3.81 4.84
CA TRP A 86 4.25 4.10 3.97
C TRP A 86 5.25 5.09 4.55
N LEU A 87 4.85 5.92 5.53
CA LEU A 87 5.80 6.71 6.33
C LEU A 87 6.53 5.91 7.41
N GLY A 88 6.15 4.64 7.64
CA GLY A 88 6.66 3.84 8.75
C GLY A 88 6.20 4.32 10.13
N LYS A 89 5.15 5.16 10.19
CA LYS A 89 4.58 5.73 11.42
C LYS A 89 3.42 4.90 11.98
N LEU A 90 3.06 3.80 11.32
CA LEU A 90 1.96 2.93 11.72
C LEU A 90 2.47 1.68 12.43
N ASN A 91 2.00 1.45 13.66
CA ASN A 91 2.19 0.18 14.35
C ASN A 91 1.11 -0.82 13.92
N LEU A 92 1.44 -1.73 13.00
CA LEU A 92 0.49 -2.66 12.39
C LEU A 92 -0.21 -3.57 13.42
N PRO A 93 0.47 -4.23 14.38
CA PRO A 93 -0.20 -5.00 15.43
C PRO A 93 -1.24 -4.19 16.22
N VAL A 94 -0.91 -2.94 16.59
CA VAL A 94 -1.86 -2.06 17.30
C VAL A 94 -3.00 -1.62 16.39
N ALA A 95 -2.74 -1.34 15.11
CA ALA A 95 -3.76 -0.97 14.13
C ALA A 95 -4.76 -2.11 13.89
N LEU A 96 -4.28 -3.35 13.81
CA LEU A 96 -5.10 -4.56 13.72
C LEU A 96 -5.94 -4.78 14.99
N ALA A 97 -5.30 -4.72 16.17
CA ALA A 97 -5.99 -4.87 17.45
C ALA A 97 -7.09 -3.82 17.66
N ARG A 98 -6.87 -2.59 17.17
CA ARG A 98 -7.84 -1.49 17.21
C ARG A 98 -8.83 -1.48 16.04
N LYS A 99 -8.75 -2.44 15.12
CA LYS A 99 -9.58 -2.53 13.89
C LYS A 99 -9.49 -1.28 13.00
N LYS A 100 -8.40 -0.51 13.08
CA LYS A 100 -8.09 0.57 12.12
C LYS A 100 -7.70 0.01 10.77
N ILE A 101 -7.03 -1.14 10.80
CA ILE A 101 -6.79 -1.97 9.64
C ILE A 101 -7.54 -3.27 9.86
N LYS A 102 -8.31 -3.66 8.85
CA LYS A 102 -8.83 -5.02 8.72
C LYS A 102 -7.98 -5.76 7.71
N VAL A 103 -7.63 -7.00 8.01
CA VAL A 103 -6.95 -7.90 7.08
C VAL A 103 -7.79 -9.17 6.96
N ASP A 104 -8.15 -9.52 5.74
CA ASP A 104 -8.81 -10.76 5.39
C ASP A 104 -7.82 -11.59 4.55
N GLY A 105 -7.56 -12.83 4.97
CA GLY A 105 -6.60 -13.72 4.31
C GLY A 105 -5.11 -13.38 4.57
N GLY A 106 -4.25 -14.40 4.45
CA GLY A 106 -2.78 -14.31 4.41
C GLY A 106 -2.05 -13.35 5.37
N VAL A 107 -2.59 -13.09 6.58
CA VAL A 107 -2.01 -12.14 7.54
C VAL A 107 -0.53 -12.44 7.88
N THR A 108 -0.15 -13.71 7.94
CA THR A 108 1.23 -14.13 8.19
C THR A 108 2.18 -13.69 7.07
N LYS A 109 1.73 -13.75 5.80
CA LYS A 109 2.51 -13.27 4.65
C LYS A 109 2.71 -11.76 4.73
N LEU A 110 1.64 -11.01 5.05
CA LEU A 110 1.71 -9.56 5.27
C LEU A 110 2.72 -9.22 6.37
N LEU A 111 2.61 -9.85 7.55
CA LEU A 111 3.51 -9.60 8.68
C LEU A 111 4.98 -9.91 8.34
N GLY A 112 5.24 -10.95 7.55
CA GLY A 112 6.58 -11.29 7.07
C GLY A 112 7.13 -10.32 6.01
N LEU A 113 6.25 -9.69 5.23
CA LEU A 113 6.63 -8.75 4.17
C LEU A 113 6.96 -7.35 4.71
N VAL A 114 6.27 -6.88 5.76
CA VAL A 114 6.44 -5.51 6.30
C VAL A 114 7.90 -5.12 6.56
N PRO A 115 8.75 -5.94 7.22
CA PRO A 115 10.17 -5.60 7.40
C PRO A 115 10.91 -5.43 6.07
N ALA A 116 10.52 -6.19 5.05
CA ALA A 116 11.13 -6.13 3.73
C ALA A 116 10.79 -4.82 2.99
N LEU A 117 9.65 -4.19 3.33
CA LEU A 117 9.19 -2.91 2.78
C LEU A 117 9.80 -1.69 3.47
N GLN A 118 10.58 -1.84 4.55
CA GLN A 118 11.23 -0.71 5.22
C GLN A 118 12.02 0.24 4.27
N PRO A 119 12.73 -0.23 3.23
CA PRO A 119 13.38 0.67 2.27
C PRO A 119 12.42 1.58 1.50
N ALA A 120 11.18 1.12 1.28
CA ALA A 120 10.14 1.92 0.63
C ALA A 120 9.73 3.15 1.46
N TYR A 121 9.98 3.17 2.78
CA TYR A 121 9.64 4.32 3.61
C TYR A 121 10.46 5.57 3.27
N ALA A 122 11.75 5.39 2.96
CA ALA A 122 12.59 6.48 2.50
C ALA A 122 12.16 6.96 1.11
N GLN A 123 11.82 6.01 0.22
CA GLN A 123 11.33 6.32 -1.13
C GLN A 123 9.99 7.08 -1.08
N TYR A 124 9.08 6.71 -0.19
CA TYR A 124 7.80 7.38 -0.03
C TYR A 124 7.96 8.83 0.43
N ARG A 125 8.89 9.10 1.36
CA ARG A 125 9.20 10.47 1.79
C ARG A 125 9.73 11.30 0.63
N ALA A 126 10.72 10.78 -0.10
CA ALA A 126 11.26 11.47 -1.27
C ALA A 126 10.19 11.70 -2.36
N HIS A 127 9.28 10.73 -2.55
CA HIS A 127 8.15 10.86 -3.47
C HIS A 127 7.22 12.01 -3.06
N LEU A 128 6.83 12.08 -1.78
CA LEU A 128 6.00 13.18 -1.26
C LEU A 128 6.69 14.55 -1.41
N GLU A 129 7.99 14.63 -1.12
CA GLU A 129 8.78 15.86 -1.31
C GLU A 129 8.78 16.30 -2.77
N SER A 130 8.92 15.37 -3.71
CA SER A 130 8.87 15.66 -5.15
C SER A 130 7.51 16.21 -5.61
N LEU A 131 6.43 15.83 -4.92
CA LEU A 131 5.07 16.32 -5.15
C LEU A 131 4.75 17.61 -4.36
N GLY A 132 5.70 18.14 -3.58
CA GLY A 132 5.48 19.30 -2.70
C GLY A 132 4.50 19.01 -1.54
N ARG A 133 4.34 17.74 -1.16
CA ARG A 133 3.42 17.30 -0.10
C ARG A 133 4.13 17.15 1.25
N PRO A 134 3.43 17.35 2.38
CA PRO A 134 4.02 17.24 3.70
C PRO A 134 4.44 15.79 4.02
N VAL A 135 5.67 15.62 4.51
CA VAL A 135 6.23 14.32 4.96
C VAL A 135 6.03 14.04 6.45
N ASP A 136 5.72 15.08 7.23
CA ASP A 136 5.60 15.01 8.68
C ASP A 136 4.17 14.82 9.20
N ALA A 137 3.19 14.72 8.30
CA ALA A 137 1.78 14.53 8.66
C ALA A 137 1.47 13.16 9.29
#